data_AF-A0A946HNQ8-F1
#
_entry.id   AF-A0A946HNQ8-F1
#
_cell.length_a   1.000
_cell.length_b   1.000
_cell.length_c   1.000
_cell.angle_alpha   90.00
_cell.angle_beta   90.00
_cell.angle_gamma   90.00
#
_symmetry.space_group_name_H-M   'P 1'
#
loop_
_entity.id
_entity.type
_entity.pdbx_description
1 polymer ?
#
loop_
_entity_poly.entity_id
_entity_poly.type
_entity_poly.pdbx_seq_one_letter_code
_entity_poly.pdbx_strand_id
1 'polypeptide(L)'
;WLWPSAVILSILSIVTMLWISVAWHRYILLKQAPRAFIPEFYFKLTLVYLQKSVLMLLVASLPMMLLYLPYWMYQDAYPYTLIGVMFFSFLFLTPFCAIILFRLTPLLSAAALGHDLGLKAAWTATRGQTLTLLFLFGPAFGVLVFLAQLNHENMLLSFLQETVLGWVGVMLWASLVTTVYGHYVEKRTLV
;
A
#
# COMPACT_ATOMS: atom_id res chain seq x y z
N TRP A 1 25.73 -13.66 12.61
CA TRP A 1 25.05 -14.94 12.28
C TRP A 1 23.52 -14.87 12.26
N LEU A 2 22.86 -13.74 12.59
CA LEU A 2 21.40 -13.58 12.56
C LEU A 2 20.79 -13.24 11.19
N TRP A 3 21.62 -12.98 10.18
CA TRP A 3 21.19 -12.47 8.88
C TRP A 3 20.33 -13.47 8.06
N PRO A 4 20.67 -14.77 7.97
CA PRO A 4 19.89 -15.70 7.13
C PRO A 4 18.48 -15.92 7.68
N SER A 5 18.34 -16.09 8.99
CA SER A 5 17.04 -16.29 9.65
C SER A 5 16.16 -15.05 9.53
N ALA A 6 16.73 -13.85 9.70
CA ALA A 6 15.98 -12.60 9.56
C ALA A 6 15.43 -12.43 8.13
N VAL A 7 16.21 -12.74 7.11
CA VAL A 7 15.78 -12.67 5.70
C VAL A 7 14.66 -13.66 5.42
N ILE A 8 14.80 -14.91 5.87
CA ILE A 8 13.76 -15.94 5.70
C ILE A 8 12.45 -15.52 6.37
N LEU A 9 12.51 -15.02 7.61
CA LEU A 9 11.33 -14.55 8.35
C LEU A 9 10.68 -13.35 7.65
N SER A 10 11.47 -12.45 7.08
CA SER A 10 10.97 -11.29 6.33
C SER A 10 10.23 -11.72 5.06
N ILE A 11 10.81 -12.66 4.30
CA ILE A 11 10.17 -13.22 3.10
C ILE A 11 8.87 -13.92 3.47
N LEU A 12 8.88 -14.75 4.52
CA LEU A 12 7.69 -15.45 4.98
C LEU A 12 6.59 -14.46 5.41
N SER A 13 6.97 -13.39 6.12
CA SER A 13 6.04 -12.32 6.52
C SER A 13 5.41 -11.64 5.29
N ILE A 14 6.22 -11.25 4.30
CA ILE A 14 5.74 -10.61 3.07
C ILE A 14 4.77 -11.54 2.32
N VAL A 15 5.16 -12.82 2.11
CA VAL A 15 4.32 -13.79 1.42
C VAL A 15 3.00 -14.00 2.17
N THR A 16 3.05 -14.08 3.49
CA THR A 16 1.86 -14.22 4.35
C THR A 16 0.94 -13.02 4.23
N MET A 17 1.48 -11.79 4.28
CA MET A 17 0.68 -10.57 4.15
C MET A 17 0.04 -10.42 2.77
N LEU A 18 0.77 -10.75 1.70
CA LEU A 18 0.22 -10.76 0.34
C LEU A 18 -0.89 -11.79 0.19
N TRP A 19 -0.70 -12.99 0.74
CA TRP A 19 -1.71 -14.02 0.73
C TRP A 19 -2.98 -13.61 1.50
N ILE A 20 -2.82 -13.08 2.72
CA ILE A 20 -3.94 -12.57 3.52
C ILE A 20 -4.70 -11.48 2.76
N SER A 21 -4.00 -10.54 2.12
CA SER A 21 -4.63 -9.47 1.34
C SER A 21 -5.42 -10.01 0.13
N VAL A 22 -4.86 -10.96 -0.62
CA VAL A 22 -5.56 -11.61 -1.74
C VAL A 22 -6.79 -12.38 -1.25
N ALA A 23 -6.64 -13.15 -0.18
CA ALA A 23 -7.75 -13.90 0.42
C ALA A 23 -8.86 -12.95 0.89
N TRP A 24 -8.51 -11.83 1.52
CA TRP A 24 -9.44 -10.81 1.97
C TRP A 24 -10.21 -10.19 0.81
N HIS A 25 -9.52 -9.79 -0.26
CA HIS A 25 -10.15 -9.21 -1.44
C HIS A 25 -11.16 -10.16 -2.08
N ARG A 26 -10.80 -11.44 -2.20
CA ARG A 26 -11.69 -12.48 -2.73
C ARG A 26 -12.89 -12.71 -1.84
N TYR A 27 -12.69 -12.78 -0.52
CA TYR A 27 -13.77 -12.98 0.44
C TYR A 27 -14.82 -11.85 0.35
N ILE A 28 -14.38 -10.59 0.41
CA ILE A 28 -15.27 -9.43 0.36
C ILE A 28 -15.97 -9.30 -1.00
N LEU A 29 -15.23 -9.48 -2.10
CA LEU A 29 -15.76 -9.21 -3.44
C LEU A 29 -16.59 -10.37 -4.00
N LEU A 30 -16.18 -11.63 -3.78
CA LEU A 30 -16.89 -12.81 -4.26
C LEU A 30 -18.04 -13.23 -3.33
N LYS A 31 -18.09 -12.71 -2.09
CA LYS A 31 -19.07 -13.10 -1.05
C LYS A 31 -19.16 -14.62 -0.82
N GLN A 32 -18.09 -15.36 -1.15
CA GLN A 32 -18.03 -16.80 -0.92
C GLN A 32 -17.59 -17.03 0.51
N ALA A 33 -18.39 -17.78 1.28
CA ALA A 33 -18.00 -18.19 2.62
C ALA A 33 -16.69 -18.99 2.57
N PRO A 34 -15.73 -18.73 3.47
CA PRO A 34 -14.51 -19.50 3.54
C PRO A 34 -14.87 -20.95 3.84
N ARG A 35 -14.42 -21.88 2.99
CA ARG A 35 -14.66 -23.32 3.17
C ARG A 35 -13.92 -23.89 4.40
N ALA A 36 -12.89 -23.18 4.88
CA ALA A 36 -12.06 -23.55 6.02
C ALA A 36 -11.63 -22.30 6.80
N PHE A 37 -11.20 -22.49 8.06
CA PHE A 37 -10.67 -21.40 8.90
C PHE A 37 -9.43 -20.73 8.29
N ILE A 38 -8.60 -21.51 7.60
CA ILE A 38 -7.44 -21.02 6.85
C ILE A 38 -7.85 -20.88 5.38
N PRO A 39 -7.66 -19.71 4.75
CA PRO A 39 -8.04 -19.51 3.36
C PRO A 39 -7.21 -20.42 2.42
N GLU A 40 -7.72 -20.67 1.22
CA GLU A 40 -6.92 -21.39 0.21
C GLU A 40 -5.74 -20.50 -0.24
N PHE A 41 -4.59 -21.13 -0.49
CA PHE A 41 -3.41 -20.42 -0.99
C PHE A 41 -3.44 -20.30 -2.52
N TYR A 42 -3.77 -19.11 -3.01
CA TYR A 42 -3.91 -18.83 -4.44
C TYR A 42 -2.57 -18.37 -5.08
N PHE A 43 -1.57 -19.25 -5.15
CA PHE A 43 -0.19 -18.91 -5.57
C PHE A 43 -0.11 -18.03 -6.84
N LYS A 44 -0.79 -18.43 -7.93
CA LYS A 44 -0.78 -17.68 -9.20
C LYS A 44 -1.33 -16.25 -9.02
N LEU A 45 -2.44 -16.10 -8.30
CA LEU A 45 -3.07 -14.81 -8.05
C LEU A 45 -2.22 -13.94 -7.12
N THR A 46 -1.61 -14.53 -6.09
CA THR A 46 -0.67 -13.85 -5.19
C THR A 46 0.56 -13.33 -5.94
N LEU A 47 1.08 -14.09 -6.92
CA LEU A 47 2.20 -13.64 -7.73
C LEU A 47 1.81 -12.46 -8.65
N VAL A 48 0.64 -12.52 -9.30
CA VAL A 48 0.13 -11.39 -10.12
C VAL A 48 -0.13 -10.17 -9.24
N TYR A 49 -0.67 -10.36 -8.05
CA TYR A 49 -0.88 -9.31 -7.05
C TYR A 49 0.44 -8.61 -6.67
N LEU A 50 1.49 -9.39 -6.40
CA LEU A 50 2.83 -8.88 -6.14
C LEU A 50 3.35 -8.07 -7.33
N GLN A 51 3.24 -8.59 -8.55
CA GLN A 51 3.68 -7.90 -9.76
C GLN A 51 2.97 -6.54 -9.93
N LYS A 52 1.65 -6.48 -9.71
CA LYS A 52 0.90 -5.22 -9.78
C LYS A 52 1.27 -4.26 -8.65
N SER A 53 1.53 -4.76 -7.44
CA SER A 53 2.00 -3.96 -6.30
C SER A 53 3.35 -3.31 -6.60
N VAL A 54 4.30 -4.09 -7.13
CA VAL A 54 5.63 -3.61 -7.54
C VAL A 54 5.52 -2.61 -8.68
N LEU A 55 4.69 -2.87 -9.68
CA LEU A 55 4.45 -1.95 -10.79
C LEU A 55 3.89 -0.60 -10.29
N MET A 56 2.90 -0.64 -9.40
CA MET A 56 2.32 0.57 -8.80
C MET A 56 3.36 1.36 -8.01
N LEU A 57 4.17 0.66 -7.19
CA LEU A 57 5.25 1.29 -6.45
C LEU A 57 6.25 1.95 -7.38
N LEU A 58 6.71 1.25 -8.41
CA LEU A 58 7.67 1.76 -9.39
C LEU A 58 7.14 3.00 -10.11
N VAL A 59 5.88 2.96 -10.58
CA VAL A 59 5.26 4.10 -11.26
C VAL A 59 5.13 5.31 -10.33
N ALA A 60 4.75 5.10 -9.08
CA ALA A 60 4.61 6.17 -8.10
C ALA A 60 5.97 6.72 -7.62
N SER A 61 6.99 5.87 -7.48
CA SER A 61 8.30 6.25 -6.93
C SER A 61 9.28 6.78 -7.98
N LEU A 62 9.06 6.53 -9.27
CA LEU A 62 9.96 7.01 -10.33
C LEU A 62 10.21 8.53 -10.28
N PRO A 63 9.18 9.40 -10.12
CA PRO A 63 9.40 10.85 -10.03
C PRO A 63 10.21 11.25 -8.79
N MET A 64 9.98 10.57 -7.66
CA MET A 64 10.80 10.76 -6.45
C MET A 64 12.25 10.43 -6.76
N MET A 65 12.52 9.21 -7.25
CA MET A 65 13.87 8.73 -7.48
C MET A 65 14.67 9.68 -8.39
N LEU A 66 14.06 10.18 -9.48
CA LEU A 66 14.71 11.11 -10.41
C LEU A 66 15.04 12.46 -9.77
N LEU A 67 14.19 12.96 -8.87
CA LEU A 67 14.38 14.25 -8.21
C LEU A 67 15.35 14.18 -7.01
N TYR A 68 15.41 13.04 -6.32
CA TYR A 68 16.38 12.83 -5.24
C TYR A 68 17.77 12.47 -5.76
N LEU A 69 17.93 12.08 -7.02
CA LEU A 69 19.23 11.71 -7.58
C LEU A 69 20.29 12.83 -7.50
N PRO A 70 19.99 14.10 -7.86
CA PRO A 70 20.92 15.21 -7.66
C PRO A 70 21.26 15.46 -6.18
N TYR A 71 20.32 15.26 -5.26
CA TYR A 71 20.58 15.39 -3.83
C TYR A 71 21.70 14.43 -3.40
N TRP A 72 21.60 13.15 -3.77
CA TRP A 72 22.61 12.15 -3.45
C TRP A 72 23.98 12.44 -4.08
N MET A 73 24.00 13.10 -5.24
CA MET A 73 25.24 13.45 -5.94
C MET A 73 25.96 14.68 -5.36
N TYR A 74 25.23 15.63 -4.76
CA TYR A 74 25.76 16.95 -4.42
C TYR A 74 25.60 17.35 -2.94
N GLN A 75 25.11 16.44 -2.08
CA GLN A 75 24.86 16.71 -0.65
C GLN A 75 26.06 17.30 0.09
N ASP A 76 27.28 16.86 -0.22
CA ASP A 76 28.49 17.33 0.46
C ASP A 76 28.90 18.76 0.05
N ALA A 77 28.53 19.19 -1.16
CA ALA A 77 28.91 20.50 -1.70
C ALA A 77 27.94 21.62 -1.28
N TYR A 78 26.65 21.30 -1.11
CA TYR A 78 25.61 22.31 -0.87
C TYR A 78 24.55 21.87 0.17
N PRO A 79 24.93 21.67 1.43
CA PRO A 79 24.04 21.07 2.43
C PRO A 79 22.76 21.90 2.68
N TYR A 80 22.85 23.22 2.78
CA TYR A 80 21.71 24.07 3.14
C TYR A 80 20.70 24.28 2.02
N THR A 81 21.13 24.41 0.76
CA THR A 81 20.21 24.54 -0.38
C THR A 81 19.51 23.22 -0.66
N LEU A 82 20.18 22.09 -0.42
CA LEU A 82 19.63 20.75 -0.62
C LEU A 82 18.61 20.36 0.45
N ILE A 83 18.72 20.87 1.69
CA ILE A 83 17.67 20.73 2.72
C ILE A 83 16.37 21.42 2.26
N GLY A 84 16.46 22.62 1.69
CA GLY A 84 15.30 23.33 1.15
C GLY A 84 14.62 22.54 0.03
N VAL A 85 15.41 22.01 -0.90
CA VAL A 85 14.92 21.14 -1.99
C VAL A 85 14.25 19.88 -1.41
N MET A 86 14.87 19.21 -0.43
CA MET A 86 14.27 18.05 0.24
C MET A 86 12.91 18.36 0.86
N PHE A 87 12.80 19.48 1.58
CA PHE A 87 11.56 19.87 2.23
C PHE A 87 10.44 20.12 1.22
N PHE A 88 10.72 20.88 0.15
CA PHE A 88 9.75 21.13 -0.90
C PHE A 88 9.38 19.86 -1.68
N SER A 89 10.37 19.01 -2.00
CA SER A 89 10.13 17.70 -2.60
C SER A 89 9.25 16.83 -1.70
N PHE A 90 9.52 16.77 -0.40
CA PHE A 90 8.67 16.01 0.51
C PHE A 90 7.25 16.56 0.58
N LEU A 91 7.09 17.88 0.67
CA LEU A 91 5.80 18.55 0.78
C LEU A 91 4.91 18.33 -0.45
N PHE A 92 5.46 18.42 -1.66
CA PHE A 92 4.68 18.36 -2.90
C PHE A 92 4.67 16.98 -3.55
N LEU A 93 5.78 16.26 -3.49
CA LEU A 93 5.91 15.00 -4.22
C LEU A 93 5.31 13.83 -3.45
N THR A 94 5.36 13.84 -2.11
CA THR A 94 4.72 12.79 -1.29
C THR A 94 3.22 12.68 -1.54
N PRO A 95 2.43 13.77 -1.49
CA PRO A 95 1.00 13.69 -1.82
C PRO A 95 0.77 13.35 -3.29
N PHE A 96 1.65 13.79 -4.21
CA PHE A 96 1.58 13.40 -5.61
C PHE A 96 1.71 11.88 -5.81
N CYS A 97 2.71 11.26 -5.18
CA CYS A 97 2.90 9.81 -5.20
C CYS A 97 1.73 9.08 -4.54
N ALA A 98 1.23 9.59 -3.41
CA ALA A 98 0.06 9.02 -2.72
C ALA A 98 -1.18 9.02 -3.61
N ILE A 99 -1.43 10.12 -4.34
CA ILE A 99 -2.54 10.22 -5.30
C ILE A 99 -2.44 9.13 -6.38
N ILE A 100 -1.23 8.90 -6.92
CA ILE A 100 -1.00 7.86 -7.92
C ILE A 100 -1.33 6.48 -7.33
N LEU A 101 -0.80 6.18 -6.15
CA LEU A 101 -1.03 4.90 -5.47
C LEU A 101 -2.52 4.67 -5.18
N PHE A 102 -3.20 5.64 -4.57
CA PHE A 102 -4.61 5.54 -4.21
C PHE A 102 -5.52 5.32 -5.43
N ARG A 103 -5.21 5.97 -6.55
CA ARG A 103 -5.97 5.81 -7.81
C ARG A 103 -5.75 4.47 -8.49
N LEU A 104 -4.58 3.86 -8.29
CA LEU A 104 -4.23 2.59 -8.89
C LEU A 104 -4.58 1.39 -8.01
N THR A 105 -5.06 1.60 -6.77
CA THR A 105 -5.55 0.54 -5.88
C THR A 105 -6.51 -0.47 -6.54
N PRO A 106 -7.40 -0.11 -7.51
CA PRO A 106 -8.24 -1.10 -8.17
C PRO A 106 -7.47 -2.22 -8.89
N LEU A 107 -6.21 -1.99 -9.30
CA LEU A 107 -5.38 -3.05 -9.92
C LEU A 107 -5.16 -4.23 -8.97
N LEU A 108 -5.04 -3.95 -7.67
CA LEU A 108 -4.74 -4.95 -6.65
C LEU A 108 -5.95 -5.86 -6.42
N SER A 109 -7.14 -5.28 -6.29
CA SER A 109 -8.40 -6.05 -6.22
C SER A 109 -8.64 -6.86 -7.49
N ALA A 110 -8.44 -6.26 -8.67
CA ALA A 110 -8.56 -6.97 -9.94
C ALA A 110 -7.60 -8.17 -10.02
N ALA A 111 -6.34 -7.98 -9.64
CA ALA A 111 -5.34 -9.05 -9.60
C ALA A 111 -5.72 -10.18 -8.64
N ALA A 112 -6.27 -9.86 -7.47
CA ALA A 112 -6.74 -10.86 -6.51
C ALA A 112 -7.94 -11.68 -7.02
N LEU A 113 -8.77 -11.09 -7.87
CA LEU A 113 -9.89 -11.77 -8.54
C LEU A 113 -9.46 -12.54 -9.80
N GLY A 114 -8.27 -12.25 -10.34
CA GLY A 114 -7.81 -12.79 -11.61
C GLY A 114 -8.38 -12.07 -12.83
N HIS A 115 -8.85 -10.84 -12.64
CA HIS A 115 -9.32 -9.97 -13.71
C HIS A 115 -8.18 -9.12 -14.28
N ASP A 116 -8.12 -9.01 -15.61
CA ASP A 116 -7.15 -8.16 -16.28
C ASP A 116 -7.62 -6.71 -16.31
N LEU A 117 -7.19 -5.93 -15.30
CA LEU A 117 -7.38 -4.48 -15.26
C LEU A 117 -6.06 -3.77 -15.60
N GLY A 118 -6.09 -2.98 -16.69
CA GLY A 118 -4.95 -2.15 -17.11
C GLY A 118 -4.83 -0.85 -16.31
N LEU A 119 -3.61 -0.28 -16.25
CA LEU A 119 -3.32 1.01 -15.58
C LEU A 119 -4.24 2.14 -16.05
N LYS A 120 -4.41 2.28 -17.38
CA LYS A 120 -5.27 3.30 -17.99
C LYS A 120 -6.74 3.13 -17.58
N ALA A 121 -7.23 1.89 -17.50
CA ALA A 121 -8.60 1.59 -17.12
C ALA A 121 -8.85 1.97 -15.65
N ALA A 122 -7.96 1.59 -14.74
CA ALA A 122 -8.09 1.95 -13.33
C ALA A 122 -7.98 3.46 -13.08
N TRP A 123 -7.07 4.14 -13.79
CA TRP A 123 -6.95 5.60 -13.72
C TRP A 123 -8.21 6.32 -14.21
N THR A 124 -8.82 5.78 -15.27
CA THR A 124 -10.07 6.32 -15.82
C THR A 124 -11.24 6.07 -14.89
N ALA A 125 -11.31 4.89 -14.26
CA ALA A 125 -12.36 4.52 -13.31
C ALA A 125 -12.38 5.44 -12.07
N THR A 126 -11.20 5.88 -11.61
CA THR A 126 -11.05 6.80 -10.46
C THR A 126 -10.98 8.28 -10.87
N ARG A 127 -11.29 8.62 -12.14
CA ARG A 127 -11.18 9.99 -12.65
C ARG A 127 -12.16 10.93 -11.95
N GLY A 128 -11.68 12.11 -11.55
CA GLY A 128 -12.47 13.13 -10.85
C GLY A 128 -12.63 12.89 -9.34
N GLN A 129 -12.17 11.76 -8.81
CA GLN A 129 -12.38 11.36 -7.41
C GLN A 129 -11.13 11.50 -6.54
N THR A 130 -10.16 12.31 -6.97
CA THR A 130 -8.87 12.44 -6.30
C THR A 130 -9.01 12.93 -4.86
N LEU A 131 -9.86 13.93 -4.61
CA LEU A 131 -10.11 14.44 -3.26
C LEU A 131 -10.79 13.37 -2.40
N THR A 132 -11.82 12.70 -2.93
CA THR A 132 -12.52 11.60 -2.24
C THR A 132 -11.55 10.51 -1.79
N LEU A 133 -10.65 10.07 -2.67
CA LEU A 133 -9.63 9.08 -2.33
C LEU A 133 -8.64 9.61 -1.29
N LEU A 134 -8.23 10.88 -1.38
CA LEU A 134 -7.33 11.48 -0.39
C LEU A 134 -7.97 11.56 1.00
N PHE A 135 -9.25 11.92 1.10
CA PHE A 135 -10.00 11.93 2.36
C PHE A 135 -10.34 10.52 2.87
N LEU A 136 -10.41 9.54 1.99
CA LEU A 136 -10.64 8.14 2.37
C LEU A 136 -9.37 7.50 2.95
N PHE A 137 -8.24 7.62 2.26
CA PHE A 137 -6.98 6.99 2.68
C PHE A 137 -6.15 7.84 3.64
N GLY A 138 -6.16 9.17 3.48
CA GLY A 138 -5.29 10.09 4.22
C GLY A 138 -5.47 10.04 5.73
N PRO A 139 -6.68 10.27 6.28
CA PRO A 139 -6.94 10.20 7.71
C PRO A 139 -6.68 8.80 8.28
N ALA A 140 -7.10 7.75 7.59
CA ALA A 140 -6.84 6.37 7.98
C ALA A 140 -5.35 6.09 8.16
N PHE A 141 -4.54 6.50 7.19
CA PHE A 141 -3.09 6.33 7.25
C PHE A 141 -2.45 7.24 8.30
N GLY A 142 -2.91 8.50 8.39
CA GLY A 142 -2.43 9.48 9.36
C GLY A 142 -2.64 9.04 10.82
N VAL A 143 -3.82 8.46 11.13
CA VAL A 143 -4.10 7.91 12.45
C VAL A 143 -3.20 6.73 12.77
N LEU A 144 -3.00 5.80 11.83
CA LEU A 144 -2.10 4.66 12.04
C LEU A 144 -0.66 5.10 12.31
N VAL A 145 -0.16 6.06 11.53
CA VAL A 145 1.18 6.63 11.73
C VAL A 145 1.26 7.34 13.08
N PHE A 146 0.28 8.17 13.43
CA PHE A 146 0.25 8.86 14.72
C PHE A 146 0.25 7.88 15.89
N LEU A 147 -0.60 6.85 15.86
CA LEU A 147 -0.66 5.82 16.89
C LEU A 147 0.67 5.06 17.02
N ALA A 148 1.32 4.77 15.88
CA ALA A 148 2.61 4.10 15.88
C ALA A 148 3.71 4.90 16.60
N GLN A 149 3.56 6.23 16.72
CA GLN A 149 4.54 7.11 17.37
C GLN A 149 4.33 7.29 18.89
N LEU A 150 3.23 6.79 19.47
CA LEU A 150 2.86 7.12 20.86
C LEU A 150 3.70 6.41 21.95
N ASN A 151 4.30 5.25 21.66
CA ASN A 151 4.92 4.41 22.69
C ASN A 151 6.30 3.93 22.25
N HIS A 152 7.33 4.77 22.43
CA HIS A 152 8.73 4.43 22.13
C HIS A 152 9.62 4.18 23.36
N GLU A 153 9.11 4.43 24.57
CA GLU A 153 9.92 4.34 25.79
C GLU A 153 10.11 2.90 26.30
N ASN A 154 9.13 2.02 26.05
CA ASN A 154 9.14 0.63 26.51
C ASN A 154 9.21 -0.34 25.33
N MET A 155 10.33 -1.05 25.20
CA MET A 155 10.60 -1.99 24.10
C MET A 155 9.51 -3.05 23.89
N LEU A 156 9.00 -3.66 24.97
CA LEU A 156 7.98 -4.70 24.86
C LEU A 156 6.65 -4.10 24.39
N LEU A 157 6.28 -2.94 24.92
CA LEU A 157 5.06 -2.25 24.53
C LEU A 157 5.13 -1.76 23.08
N SER A 158 6.27 -1.20 22.65
CA SER A 158 6.51 -0.79 21.27
C SER A 158 6.38 -1.96 20.30
N PHE A 159 6.98 -3.11 20.62
CA PHE A 159 6.89 -4.31 19.78
C PHE A 159 5.45 -4.81 19.63
N LEU A 160 4.70 -4.88 20.72
CA LEU A 160 3.29 -5.31 20.68
C LEU A 160 2.44 -4.30 19.90
N GLN A 161 2.65 -3.02 20.13
CA GLN A 161 1.97 -1.94 19.40
C GLN A 161 2.23 -2.03 17.89
N GLU A 162 3.49 -2.12 17.46
CA GLU A 162 3.86 -2.22 16.05
C GLU A 162 3.26 -3.45 15.39
N THR A 163 3.25 -4.59 16.10
CA THR A 163 2.66 -5.84 15.59
C THR A 163 1.15 -5.68 15.37
N VAL A 164 0.44 -5.12 16.36
CA VAL A 164 -1.02 -4.91 16.29
C VAL A 164 -1.36 -3.86 15.22
N LEU A 165 -0.70 -2.71 15.24
CA LEU A 165 -0.93 -1.65 14.27
C LEU A 165 -0.55 -2.07 12.85
N GLY A 166 0.50 -2.89 12.68
CA GLY A 166 0.86 -3.47 11.39
C GLY A 166 -0.26 -4.36 10.84
N TRP A 167 -0.82 -5.25 11.67
CA TRP A 167 -1.95 -6.09 11.26
C TRP A 167 -3.21 -5.26 10.95
N VAL A 168 -3.58 -4.32 11.83
CA VAL A 168 -4.71 -3.40 11.60
C VAL A 168 -4.49 -2.61 10.32
N GLY A 169 -3.26 -2.13 10.09
CA GLY A 169 -2.87 -1.42 8.89
C GLY A 169 -3.11 -2.23 7.63
N VAL A 170 -2.66 -3.49 7.59
CA VAL A 170 -2.89 -4.37 6.43
C VAL A 170 -4.38 -4.61 6.19
N MET A 171 -5.16 -4.90 7.24
CA MET A 171 -6.61 -5.15 7.11
C MET A 171 -7.39 -3.92 6.67
N LEU A 172 -7.06 -2.76 7.24
CA LEU A 172 -7.66 -1.49 6.88
C LEU A 172 -7.33 -1.14 5.42
N TRP A 173 -6.07 -1.30 5.02
CA TRP A 173 -5.63 -1.00 3.66
C TRP A 173 -6.31 -1.92 2.64
N ALA A 174 -6.34 -3.23 2.89
CA ALA A 174 -7.05 -4.20 2.05
C ALA A 174 -8.54 -3.88 1.94
N SER A 175 -9.18 -3.47 3.04
CA SER A 175 -10.60 -3.09 3.05
C SER A 175 -10.86 -1.85 2.20
N LEU A 176 -10.07 -0.78 2.38
CA LEU A 176 -10.20 0.42 1.55
C LEU A 176 -10.01 0.13 0.05
N VAL A 177 -9.03 -0.69 -0.30
CA VAL A 177 -8.76 -1.12 -1.68
C VAL A 177 -9.94 -1.90 -2.27
N THR A 178 -10.56 -2.79 -1.50
CA THR A 178 -11.77 -3.51 -1.95
C THR A 178 -12.96 -2.57 -2.14
N THR A 179 -13.15 -1.59 -1.25
CA THR A 179 -14.22 -0.59 -1.37
C THR A 179 -14.07 0.25 -2.63
N VAL A 180 -12.85 0.73 -2.91
CA VAL A 180 -12.57 1.53 -4.12
C VAL A 180 -12.85 0.70 -5.38
N TYR A 181 -12.41 -0.55 -5.41
CA TYR A 181 -12.67 -1.42 -6.56
C TYR A 181 -14.17 -1.74 -6.73
N GLY A 182 -14.85 -2.14 -5.65
CA GLY A 182 -16.28 -2.45 -5.67
C GLY A 182 -17.13 -1.26 -6.11
N HIS A 183 -16.81 -0.07 -5.63
CA HIS A 183 -17.57 1.14 -5.95
C HIS A 183 -17.25 1.71 -7.35
N TYR A 184 -15.96 1.88 -7.68
CA TYR A 184 -15.57 2.59 -8.93
C TYR A 184 -15.43 1.68 -10.15
N VAL A 185 -15.10 0.40 -9.97
CA VAL A 185 -14.96 -0.55 -11.08
C VAL A 185 -16.22 -1.40 -11.25
N GLU A 186 -16.68 -2.05 -10.18
CA GLU A 186 -17.88 -2.90 -10.24
C GLU A 186 -19.20 -2.11 -10.12
N LYS A 187 -19.14 -0.80 -9.82
CA LYS A 187 -20.31 0.08 -9.66
C LYS A 187 -21.31 -0.43 -8.61
N ARG A 188 -20.84 -1.13 -7.58
CA ARG A 188 -21.67 -1.53 -6.44
C ARG A 188 -22.09 -0.28 -5.66
N THR A 189 -23.35 -0.24 -5.24
CA THR A 189 -23.86 0.78 -4.32
C THR A 189 -23.17 0.63 -2.96
N LEU A 190 -22.73 1.74 -2.37
CA LEU A 190 -22.34 1.78 -0.97
C LEU A 190 -23.64 1.62 -0.17
N VAL A 191 -23.79 0.50 0.54
CA VAL A 191 -24.89 0.26 1.49
C VAL A 191 -24.41 0.67 2.87
#